data_AF-A0A6G7Y259-F1
#
_entry.id   AF-A0A6G7Y259-F1
#
_cell.length_a   1.000
_cell.length_b   1.000
_cell.length_c   1.000
_cell.angle_alpha   90.00
_cell.angle_beta   90.00
_cell.angle_gamma   90.00
#
_symmetry.space_group_name_H-M   'P 1'
#
loop_
_entity.id
_entity.type
_entity.pdbx_description
1 polymer ?
#
loop_
_entity_poly.entity_id
_entity_poly.type
_entity_poly.pdbx_seq_one_letter_code
_entity_poly.pdbx_strand_id
1 'polypeptide(L)'
;MFRKTAIAALALMFLAPSVILLGIGALMNPAAANCITTGTVHLGPVPDSLTVTTVNGETFTLNRQQLTHAATIIATGNSTDSVGRPGIKIALMAALTESTLRMLSNTGTYPESANYPNDGNGSDHDSLGLFQMRPQSGWGTVAELMDPTYQARAFFGGPTGPNYPSPRGLLDIPGWQQMDPGEAAQAVEVSAYPDRYRNYEPVADSILATLTTGGSGAAPSGAGGPVSSSTRVVFPLPEGTWVATSPFGMRVHPITGEYKLHSGADFGAPDGTPILAAADGTVTVAEYTGGYGGLIVIEHTIDGQKIATAYAHMWQHGIHVKTGDHVRAGQHIGDVGSSGYSTGAHLHFEVRQGGTNGDFIDPAAWLNQHGAANLPEATTGSPAACRTAGTAGPPTGVDGDPDRLVDDPTSGGKITARLLHLYQQTLAAFPDTGWGCYSPRPGTKSEHPLGRACDITFGNRIGQRPNPAQLDAGWAVTNWMKDNAGVLGVEYLIWQGQIWSVSRDADGWRPYNGGGMHDPTSITGSHSDHLHVTVKAG
;
A
#
# COMPACT_ATOMS: atom_id res chain seq x y z
N MET A 1 4.13 -53.43 -44.09
CA MET A 1 4.86 -52.35 -43.35
C MET A 1 4.04 -51.06 -43.19
N PHE A 2 3.21 -50.63 -44.14
CA PHE A 2 2.55 -49.31 -44.15
C PHE A 2 1.58 -48.93 -43.01
N ARG A 3 1.05 -49.86 -42.20
CA ARG A 3 0.15 -49.50 -41.07
C ARG A 3 0.87 -49.00 -39.81
N LYS A 4 2.15 -49.35 -39.61
CA LYS A 4 2.89 -48.95 -38.40
C LYS A 4 3.43 -47.51 -38.49
N THR A 5 3.76 -47.04 -39.70
CA THR A 5 4.26 -45.68 -39.95
C THR A 5 3.18 -44.61 -39.82
N ALA A 6 1.94 -44.88 -40.25
CA ALA A 6 0.83 -43.94 -40.11
C ALA A 6 0.45 -43.64 -38.65
N ILE A 7 0.52 -44.65 -37.77
CA ILE A 7 0.21 -44.49 -36.34
C ILE A 7 1.30 -43.66 -35.62
N ALA A 8 2.58 -43.87 -35.98
CA ALA A 8 3.68 -43.06 -35.45
C ALA A 8 3.59 -41.58 -35.87
N ALA A 9 3.14 -41.30 -37.09
CA ALA A 9 2.95 -39.93 -37.57
C ALA A 9 1.81 -39.21 -36.82
N LEU A 10 0.68 -39.89 -36.54
CA LEU A 10 -0.40 -39.30 -35.74
C LEU A 10 0.03 -39.02 -34.29
N ALA A 11 0.80 -39.91 -33.67
CA ALA A 11 1.28 -39.74 -32.29
C ALA A 11 2.19 -38.51 -32.14
N LEU A 12 3.07 -38.25 -33.13
CA LEU A 12 3.91 -37.05 -33.14
C LEU A 12 3.08 -35.76 -33.24
N MET A 13 1.97 -35.79 -34.00
CA MET A 13 1.14 -34.61 -34.27
C MET A 13 0.37 -34.12 -33.03
N PHE A 14 0.07 -35.01 -32.07
CA PHE A 14 -0.59 -34.65 -30.81
C PHE A 14 0.37 -34.36 -29.64
N LEU A 15 1.65 -34.76 -29.72
CA LEU A 15 2.66 -34.48 -28.68
C LEU A 15 3.53 -33.24 -28.95
N ALA A 16 3.62 -32.79 -30.21
CA ALA A 16 4.40 -31.61 -30.59
C ALA A 16 4.00 -30.30 -29.87
N PRO A 17 2.72 -29.98 -29.60
CA PRO A 17 2.36 -28.73 -28.92
C PRO A 17 2.85 -28.66 -27.47
N SER A 18 2.93 -29.81 -26.79
CA SER A 18 3.27 -29.90 -25.36
C SER A 18 4.76 -29.74 -25.07
N VAL A 19 5.64 -30.10 -26.02
CA VAL A 19 7.10 -29.99 -25.85
C VAL A 19 7.60 -28.58 -26.16
N ILE A 20 6.93 -27.85 -27.05
CA ILE A 20 7.30 -26.47 -27.41
C ILE A 20 6.97 -25.48 -26.27
N LEU A 21 5.92 -25.76 -25.46
CA LEU A 21 5.55 -24.97 -24.28
C LEU A 21 6.49 -25.16 -23.08
N LEU A 22 7.36 -26.18 -23.08
CA LEU A 22 8.38 -26.40 -22.05
C LEU A 22 9.79 -25.88 -22.45
N GLY A 23 9.98 -25.48 -23.70
CA GLY A 23 11.29 -25.06 -24.24
C GLY A 23 11.60 -23.56 -24.18
N ILE A 24 10.61 -22.70 -23.93
CA ILE A 24 10.75 -21.23 -24.04
C ILE A 24 10.97 -20.55 -22.67
N GLY A 25 10.68 -21.23 -21.56
CA GLY A 25 10.83 -20.68 -20.20
C GLY A 25 12.27 -20.61 -19.65
N ALA A 26 13.29 -21.01 -20.42
CA ALA A 26 14.64 -21.28 -19.90
C ALA A 26 15.76 -20.33 -20.41
N LEU A 27 15.43 -19.22 -21.10
CA LEU A 27 16.44 -18.41 -21.81
C LEU A 27 16.33 -16.88 -21.69
N MET A 28 15.67 -16.34 -20.67
CA MET A 28 15.81 -14.92 -20.29
C MET A 28 15.71 -14.71 -18.76
N ASN A 29 16.86 -14.61 -18.07
CA ASN A 29 17.15 -13.61 -17.01
C ASN A 29 18.43 -13.99 -16.20
N PRO A 30 19.62 -13.44 -16.52
CA PRO A 30 20.81 -13.54 -15.67
C PRO A 30 20.88 -12.38 -14.63
N ALA A 31 19.75 -12.06 -13.98
CA ALA A 31 19.65 -11.04 -12.94
C ALA A 31 18.49 -11.37 -11.96
N ALA A 32 18.64 -12.46 -11.21
CA ALA A 32 17.80 -12.79 -10.06
C ALA A 32 18.63 -13.35 -8.89
N ALA A 33 19.86 -12.86 -8.74
CA ALA A 33 20.60 -12.97 -7.48
C ALA A 33 20.09 -11.89 -6.50
N ASN A 34 18.80 -11.95 -6.16
CA ASN A 34 18.27 -11.14 -5.08
C ASN A 34 18.93 -11.61 -3.78
N CYS A 35 19.58 -10.69 -3.08
CA CYS A 35 20.12 -10.95 -1.75
C CYS A 35 18.98 -11.29 -0.78
N ILE A 36 18.66 -12.58 -0.65
CA ILE A 36 17.97 -13.06 0.54
C ILE A 36 18.92 -12.80 1.69
N THR A 37 18.64 -11.77 2.49
CA THR A 37 19.29 -11.56 3.77
C THR A 37 18.79 -12.65 4.73
N THR A 38 19.42 -13.82 4.67
CA THR A 38 19.34 -14.87 5.69
C THR A 38 19.99 -14.37 6.98
N GLY A 39 19.39 -13.34 7.58
CA GLY A 39 19.82 -12.75 8.84
C GLY A 39 19.49 -13.70 9.98
N THR A 40 20.47 -14.48 10.40
CA THR A 40 20.43 -15.20 11.68
C THR A 40 20.22 -14.19 12.80
N VAL A 41 19.14 -14.37 13.57
CA VAL A 41 18.72 -13.39 14.56
C VAL A 41 19.44 -13.68 15.88
N HIS A 42 20.47 -12.90 16.21
CA HIS A 42 21.24 -13.09 17.44
C HIS A 42 20.39 -12.84 18.70
N LEU A 43 20.37 -13.80 19.62
CA LEU A 43 19.66 -13.69 20.89
C LEU A 43 20.44 -12.83 21.90
N GLY A 44 19.75 -11.84 22.45
CA GLY A 44 20.18 -11.05 23.60
C GLY A 44 19.77 -11.68 24.94
N PRO A 45 20.08 -11.01 26.07
CA PRO A 45 19.70 -11.50 27.40
C PRO A 45 18.18 -11.45 27.60
N VAL A 46 17.61 -12.54 28.13
CA VAL A 46 16.20 -12.59 28.54
C VAL A 46 15.99 -11.67 29.76
N PRO A 47 15.05 -10.70 29.72
CA PRO A 47 14.75 -9.82 30.84
C PRO A 47 13.83 -10.49 31.87
N ASP A 48 13.69 -9.88 33.06
CA ASP A 48 12.85 -10.42 34.13
C ASP A 48 11.35 -10.38 33.82
N SER A 49 10.92 -9.39 33.02
CA SER A 49 9.56 -9.27 32.53
C SER A 49 9.49 -8.40 31.27
N LEU A 50 8.37 -8.49 30.57
CA LEU A 50 8.01 -7.63 29.43
C LEU A 50 6.50 -7.35 29.47
N THR A 51 6.13 -6.09 29.66
CA THR A 51 4.73 -5.64 29.50
C THR A 51 4.43 -5.49 28.01
N VAL A 52 3.33 -6.09 27.58
CA VAL A 52 2.94 -6.23 26.18
C VAL A 52 1.46 -5.92 26.01
N THR A 53 1.08 -5.44 24.83
CA THR A 53 -0.30 -5.10 24.48
C THR A 53 -0.68 -5.84 23.19
N THR A 54 -1.84 -6.47 23.20
CA THR A 54 -2.46 -7.16 22.06
C THR A 54 -3.15 -6.19 21.09
N VAL A 55 -3.63 -6.68 19.95
CA VAL A 55 -4.42 -5.88 19.00
C VAL A 55 -5.71 -5.36 19.65
N ASN A 56 -6.40 -6.17 20.45
CA ASN A 56 -7.62 -5.75 21.16
C ASN A 56 -7.37 -4.83 22.38
N GLY A 57 -6.14 -4.34 22.59
CA GLY A 57 -5.77 -3.40 23.65
C GLY A 57 -5.57 -4.02 25.04
N GLU A 58 -5.74 -5.34 25.19
CA GLU A 58 -5.43 -6.05 26.43
C GLU A 58 -3.93 -5.93 26.73
N THR A 59 -3.59 -5.38 27.89
CA THR A 59 -2.21 -5.20 28.33
C THR A 59 -1.92 -6.12 29.50
N PHE A 60 -0.91 -6.98 29.34
CA PHE A 60 -0.46 -7.93 30.35
C PHE A 60 1.07 -7.98 30.41
N THR A 61 1.62 -8.69 31.38
CA THR A 61 3.07 -8.79 31.58
C THR A 61 3.52 -10.24 31.48
N LEU A 62 4.38 -10.52 30.51
CA LEU A 62 5.12 -11.77 30.40
C LEU A 62 6.25 -11.77 31.44
N ASN A 63 6.44 -12.90 32.11
CA ASN A 63 7.55 -13.09 33.06
C ASN A 63 8.78 -13.73 32.39
N ARG A 64 9.90 -13.77 33.12
CA ARG A 64 11.18 -14.36 32.67
C ARG A 64 11.06 -15.79 32.13
N GLN A 65 10.17 -16.61 32.69
CA GLN A 65 9.99 -18.00 32.29
C GLN A 65 9.30 -18.09 30.92
N GLN A 66 8.20 -17.35 30.71
CA GLN A 66 7.53 -17.22 29.41
C GLN A 66 8.47 -16.64 28.33
N LEU A 67 9.29 -15.66 28.69
CA LEU A 67 10.29 -15.08 27.78
C LEU A 67 11.47 -16.02 27.50
N THR A 68 11.77 -16.96 28.40
CA THR A 68 12.75 -18.04 28.16
C THR A 68 12.19 -19.06 27.16
N HIS A 69 10.90 -19.41 27.24
CA HIS A 69 10.24 -20.25 26.24
C HIS A 69 10.20 -19.56 24.86
N ALA A 70 9.92 -18.26 24.82
CA ALA A 70 10.04 -17.47 23.59
C ALA A 70 11.47 -17.46 23.01
N ALA A 71 12.50 -17.32 23.86
CA ALA A 71 13.89 -17.42 23.42
C ALA A 71 14.22 -18.81 22.83
N THR A 72 13.64 -19.89 23.37
CA THR A 72 13.77 -21.25 22.83
C THR A 72 13.12 -21.38 21.45
N ILE A 73 11.93 -20.80 21.23
CA ILE A 73 11.28 -20.75 19.90
C ILE A 73 12.17 -20.00 18.89
N ILE A 74 12.70 -18.83 19.27
CA ILE A 74 13.60 -18.03 18.43
C ILE A 74 14.90 -18.79 18.11
N ALA A 75 15.54 -19.42 19.11
CA ALA A 75 16.75 -20.23 18.91
C ALA A 75 16.51 -21.40 17.95
N THR A 76 15.36 -22.08 18.10
CA THR A 76 14.98 -23.23 17.28
C THR A 76 14.72 -22.80 15.83
N GLY A 77 13.96 -21.73 15.61
CA GLY A 77 13.67 -21.23 14.26
C GLY A 77 14.90 -20.64 13.57
N ASN A 78 15.82 -20.03 14.30
CA ASN A 78 17.14 -19.63 13.78
C ASN A 78 18.01 -20.83 13.34
N SER A 79 17.79 -21.99 13.95
CA SER A 79 18.52 -23.24 13.68
C SER A 79 17.79 -24.15 12.68
N THR A 80 16.68 -23.69 12.11
CA THR A 80 15.83 -24.44 11.17
C THR A 80 15.80 -23.71 9.84
N ASP A 81 16.28 -24.37 8.79
CA ASP A 81 16.34 -23.79 7.44
C ASP A 81 14.95 -23.33 6.96
N SER A 82 14.93 -22.28 6.14
CA SER A 82 13.73 -21.68 5.55
C SER A 82 12.69 -21.08 6.50
N VAL A 83 12.82 -21.20 7.82
CA VAL A 83 11.91 -20.57 8.81
C VAL A 83 12.14 -19.05 8.90
N GLY A 84 13.36 -18.63 9.22
CA GLY A 84 13.73 -17.21 9.34
C GLY A 84 12.84 -16.40 10.30
N ARG A 85 12.95 -15.07 10.24
CA ARG A 85 12.19 -14.16 11.12
C ARG A 85 10.66 -14.26 10.97
N PRO A 86 10.08 -14.39 9.76
CA PRO A 86 8.62 -14.55 9.60
C PRO A 86 8.08 -15.81 10.28
N GLY A 87 8.75 -16.96 10.10
CA GLY A 87 8.31 -18.21 10.72
C GLY A 87 8.41 -18.18 12.24
N ILE A 88 9.49 -17.60 12.79
CA ILE A 88 9.64 -17.39 14.24
C ILE A 88 8.49 -16.52 14.80
N LYS A 89 8.09 -15.46 14.09
CA LYS A 89 6.97 -14.60 14.50
C LYS A 89 5.65 -15.40 14.58
N ILE A 90 5.36 -16.21 13.57
CA ILE A 90 4.18 -17.08 13.50
C ILE A 90 4.15 -18.07 14.67
N ALA A 91 5.29 -18.71 14.98
CA ALA A 91 5.40 -19.62 16.13
C ALA A 91 5.20 -18.93 17.48
N LEU A 92 5.69 -17.70 17.65
CA LEU A 92 5.44 -16.91 18.85
C LEU A 92 3.96 -16.54 18.99
N MET A 93 3.27 -16.19 17.89
CA MET A 93 1.83 -15.90 17.89
C MET A 93 1.00 -17.14 18.26
N ALA A 94 1.34 -18.31 17.72
CA ALA A 94 0.71 -19.58 18.07
C ALA A 94 0.87 -19.88 19.57
N ALA A 95 2.10 -19.94 20.07
CA ALA A 95 2.35 -20.24 21.49
C ALA A 95 1.76 -19.18 22.46
N LEU A 96 1.65 -17.91 22.05
CA LEU A 96 0.93 -16.88 22.80
C LEU A 96 -0.58 -17.12 22.87
N THR A 97 -1.18 -17.60 21.78
CA THR A 97 -2.62 -17.88 21.68
C THR A 97 -3.00 -19.14 22.45
N GLU A 98 -2.21 -20.21 22.30
CA GLU A 98 -2.51 -21.53 22.86
C GLU A 98 -2.21 -21.63 24.37
N SER A 99 -1.16 -20.98 24.86
CA SER A 99 -0.73 -21.11 26.26
C SER A 99 -0.32 -19.80 26.94
N THR A 100 -0.31 -18.68 26.21
CA THR A 100 0.37 -17.45 26.63
C THR A 100 1.86 -17.71 26.93
N LEU A 101 2.54 -18.48 26.06
CA LEU A 101 3.93 -18.93 26.20
C LEU A 101 4.21 -19.73 27.49
N ARG A 102 3.24 -20.55 27.92
CA ARG A 102 3.38 -21.39 29.12
C ARG A 102 3.56 -22.85 28.75
N MET A 103 4.56 -23.49 29.34
CA MET A 103 4.81 -24.91 29.15
C MET A 103 3.81 -25.73 30.00
N LEU A 104 2.59 -25.93 29.50
CA LEU A 104 1.49 -26.54 30.27
C LEU A 104 1.54 -28.07 30.28
N SER A 105 1.42 -28.66 31.48
CA SER A 105 1.14 -30.09 31.69
C SER A 105 -0.37 -30.39 31.59
N ASN A 106 -0.76 -31.68 31.51
CA ASN A 106 -2.17 -32.10 31.54
C ASN A 106 -2.30 -33.38 32.38
N THR A 107 -2.28 -33.21 33.70
CA THR A 107 -2.35 -34.30 34.68
C THR A 107 -3.69 -35.02 34.73
N GLY A 108 -4.74 -34.46 34.12
CA GLY A 108 -6.05 -35.10 34.01
C GLY A 108 -6.03 -36.28 33.02
N THR A 109 -5.34 -36.13 31.89
CA THR A 109 -5.18 -37.20 30.88
C THR A 109 -3.84 -37.93 30.98
N TYR A 110 -2.76 -37.21 31.29
CA TYR A 110 -1.39 -37.71 31.40
C TYR A 110 -0.79 -37.31 32.76
N PRO A 111 -1.10 -38.03 33.87
CA PRO A 111 -0.57 -37.73 35.19
C PRO A 111 0.97 -37.59 35.23
N GLU A 112 1.66 -38.36 34.38
CA GLU A 112 3.11 -38.33 34.24
C GLU A 112 3.66 -37.02 33.64
N SER A 113 2.83 -36.19 32.98
CA SER A 113 3.25 -34.90 32.43
C SER A 113 3.73 -33.92 33.51
N ALA A 114 3.26 -34.04 34.76
CA ALA A 114 3.75 -33.24 35.88
C ALA A 114 5.18 -33.59 36.34
N ASN A 115 5.75 -34.71 35.88
CA ASN A 115 7.14 -35.08 36.20
C ASN A 115 8.16 -34.34 35.33
N TYR A 116 7.71 -33.60 34.31
CA TYR A 116 8.54 -32.79 33.42
C TYR A 116 8.45 -31.30 33.80
N PRO A 117 9.47 -30.47 33.47
CA PRO A 117 9.41 -29.03 33.68
C PRO A 117 8.15 -28.42 33.06
N ASN A 118 7.38 -27.68 33.86
CA ASN A 118 6.11 -27.10 33.43
C ASN A 118 5.80 -25.81 34.19
N ASP A 119 4.91 -25.00 33.59
CA ASP A 119 4.48 -23.70 34.09
C ASP A 119 3.08 -23.77 34.73
N GLY A 120 2.66 -24.98 35.12
CA GLY A 120 1.32 -25.31 35.61
C GLY A 120 0.59 -26.32 34.72
N ASN A 121 -0.69 -26.52 35.03
CA ASN A 121 -1.53 -27.55 34.43
C ASN A 121 -2.65 -26.92 33.59
N GLY A 122 -2.73 -27.28 32.31
CA GLY A 122 -3.87 -27.05 31.43
C GLY A 122 -4.94 -28.13 31.61
N SER A 123 -6.09 -27.92 30.96
CA SER A 123 -7.23 -28.85 31.03
C SER A 123 -8.01 -28.94 29.73
N ASP A 124 -7.47 -28.43 28.62
CA ASP A 124 -8.12 -28.55 27.32
C ASP A 124 -7.73 -29.89 26.66
N HIS A 125 -8.74 -30.70 26.36
CA HIS A 125 -8.61 -32.06 25.83
C HIS A 125 -7.44 -32.87 26.44
N ASP A 126 -6.61 -33.49 25.61
CA ASP A 126 -5.34 -34.15 25.94
C ASP A 126 -4.13 -33.31 25.49
N SER A 127 -4.30 -31.99 25.38
CA SER A 127 -3.25 -31.07 24.92
C SER A 127 -2.15 -30.87 25.95
N LEU A 128 -0.92 -30.65 25.45
CA LEU A 128 0.29 -30.39 26.22
C LEU A 128 1.07 -29.23 25.58
N GLY A 129 1.77 -28.45 26.41
CA GLY A 129 2.86 -27.59 25.96
C GLY A 129 2.53 -26.17 25.53
N LEU A 130 3.52 -25.53 24.90
CA LEU A 130 3.49 -24.14 24.43
C LEU A 130 2.41 -23.96 23.35
N PHE A 131 2.26 -24.95 22.48
CA PHE A 131 1.36 -24.97 21.33
C PHE A 131 0.11 -25.84 21.55
N GLN A 132 -0.12 -26.33 22.78
CA GLN A 132 -1.25 -27.22 23.11
C GLN A 132 -1.40 -28.44 22.16
N MET A 133 -0.27 -29.00 21.74
CA MET A 133 -0.19 -30.17 20.87
C MET A 133 -0.67 -31.45 21.57
N ARG A 134 -1.21 -32.39 20.80
CA ARG A 134 -1.91 -33.59 21.32
C ARG A 134 -1.20 -34.90 20.92
N PRO A 135 -0.81 -35.77 21.87
CA PRO A 135 -0.23 -37.06 21.55
C PRO A 135 -1.15 -37.95 20.70
N GLN A 136 -2.47 -37.94 20.97
CA GLN A 136 -3.44 -38.74 20.19
C GLN A 136 -3.58 -38.26 18.74
N SER A 137 -3.21 -37.02 18.44
CA SER A 137 -3.19 -36.49 17.07
C SER A 137 -1.87 -36.76 16.33
N GLY A 138 -0.89 -37.42 16.98
CA GLY A 138 0.38 -37.82 16.35
C GLY A 138 1.51 -36.79 16.46
N TRP A 139 1.34 -35.70 17.22
CA TRP A 139 2.36 -34.65 17.35
C TRP A 139 3.64 -35.09 18.09
N GLY A 140 3.56 -36.13 18.93
CA GLY A 140 4.69 -36.65 19.72
C GLY A 140 4.22 -37.42 20.95
N THR A 141 5.15 -38.05 21.68
CA THR A 141 4.87 -38.63 23.01
C THR A 141 4.72 -37.55 24.08
N VAL A 142 4.19 -37.90 25.26
CA VAL A 142 4.11 -36.97 26.41
C VAL A 142 5.48 -36.39 26.78
N ALA A 143 6.54 -37.20 26.74
CA ALA A 143 7.89 -36.73 27.05
C ALA A 143 8.40 -35.69 26.05
N GLU A 144 8.13 -35.91 24.75
CA GLU A 144 8.50 -35.00 23.66
C GLU A 144 7.67 -33.72 23.66
N LEU A 145 6.36 -33.81 23.90
CA LEU A 145 5.50 -32.62 24.00
C LEU A 145 5.71 -31.83 25.30
N MET A 146 6.43 -32.40 26.29
CA MET A 146 6.93 -31.64 27.44
C MET A 146 8.32 -31.01 27.23
N ASP A 147 8.91 -31.12 26.03
CA ASP A 147 10.14 -30.40 25.64
C ASP A 147 9.80 -29.19 24.72
N PRO A 148 10.10 -27.94 25.13
CA PRO A 148 9.82 -26.75 24.32
C PRO A 148 10.62 -26.68 23.01
N THR A 149 11.78 -27.34 22.94
CA THR A 149 12.62 -27.43 21.73
C THR A 149 12.02 -28.41 20.74
N TYR A 150 11.56 -29.57 21.21
CA TYR A 150 10.85 -30.55 20.38
C TYR A 150 9.59 -29.91 19.79
N GLN A 151 8.76 -29.28 20.62
CA GLN A 151 7.53 -28.61 20.19
C GLN A 151 7.79 -27.51 19.15
N ALA A 152 8.77 -26.65 19.36
CA ALA A 152 9.11 -25.62 18.38
C ALA A 152 9.56 -26.24 17.03
N ARG A 153 10.34 -27.33 17.07
CA ARG A 153 10.70 -28.09 15.84
C ARG A 153 9.48 -28.75 15.19
N ALA A 154 8.53 -29.27 15.98
CA ALA A 154 7.31 -29.87 15.46
C ALA A 154 6.39 -28.83 14.81
N PHE A 155 6.25 -27.65 15.43
CA PHE A 155 5.50 -26.52 14.89
C PHE A 155 6.07 -26.06 13.55
N PHE A 156 7.41 -25.93 13.44
CA PHE A 156 8.03 -25.61 12.16
C PHE A 156 7.91 -26.75 11.13
N GLY A 157 8.00 -28.01 11.55
CA GLY A 157 7.81 -29.19 10.70
C GLY A 157 8.77 -29.27 9.51
N GLY A 158 8.23 -29.60 8.34
CA GLY A 158 9.00 -29.81 7.11
C GLY A 158 9.59 -31.21 7.00
N PRO A 159 10.29 -31.54 5.90
CA PRO A 159 10.87 -32.87 5.64
C PRO A 159 11.89 -33.38 6.69
N THR A 160 12.36 -32.51 7.59
CA THR A 160 13.29 -32.82 8.69
C THR A 160 12.69 -32.57 10.08
N GLY A 161 11.40 -32.20 10.14
CA GLY A 161 10.63 -32.05 11.37
C GLY A 161 10.37 -33.40 12.06
N PRO A 162 10.27 -33.46 13.40
CA PRO A 162 10.06 -34.69 14.14
C PRO A 162 8.68 -35.34 13.88
N ASN A 163 7.73 -34.55 13.40
CA ASN A 163 6.35 -34.89 13.06
C ASN A 163 6.14 -35.27 11.58
N TYR A 164 7.20 -35.29 10.75
CA TYR A 164 7.06 -35.65 9.33
C TYR A 164 6.56 -37.10 9.14
N PRO A 165 5.59 -37.37 8.23
CA PRO A 165 4.93 -36.44 7.30
C PRO A 165 3.59 -35.87 7.81
N SER A 166 3.17 -36.21 9.03
CA SER A 166 1.89 -35.78 9.62
C SER A 166 1.89 -35.98 11.14
N PRO A 167 1.42 -35.01 11.95
CA PRO A 167 0.83 -33.72 11.57
C PRO A 167 1.80 -32.78 10.84
N ARG A 168 1.25 -31.94 9.95
CA ARG A 168 2.03 -30.97 9.18
C ARG A 168 2.48 -29.80 10.06
N GLY A 169 3.71 -29.34 9.93
CA GLY A 169 4.15 -28.05 10.51
C GLY A 169 4.12 -26.91 9.48
N LEU A 170 4.62 -25.75 9.89
CA LEU A 170 4.62 -24.52 9.09
C LEU A 170 5.28 -24.70 7.71
N LEU A 171 6.45 -25.34 7.66
CA LEU A 171 7.22 -25.58 6.43
C LEU A 171 6.55 -26.56 5.47
N ASP A 172 5.57 -27.35 5.92
CA ASP A 172 4.78 -28.26 5.09
C ASP A 172 3.58 -27.57 4.42
N ILE A 173 3.33 -26.29 4.73
CA ILE A 173 2.22 -25.49 4.19
C ILE A 173 2.71 -24.73 2.95
N PRO A 174 2.19 -25.02 1.73
CA PRO A 174 2.63 -24.33 0.52
C PRO A 174 2.33 -22.83 0.59
N GLY A 175 3.35 -22.00 0.38
CA GLY A 175 3.20 -20.54 0.32
C GLY A 175 3.02 -19.85 1.67
N TRP A 176 3.32 -20.50 2.80
CA TRP A 176 3.14 -19.89 4.13
C TRP A 176 3.88 -18.56 4.32
N GLN A 177 4.98 -18.32 3.61
CA GLN A 177 5.70 -17.04 3.66
C GLN A 177 4.94 -15.87 3.00
N GLN A 178 3.87 -16.15 2.25
CA GLN A 178 2.95 -15.18 1.64
C GLN A 178 1.59 -15.12 2.37
N MET A 179 1.35 -15.97 3.38
CA MET A 179 0.10 -15.96 4.15
C MET A 179 0.12 -14.86 5.22
N ASP A 180 -1.07 -14.43 5.66
CA ASP A 180 -1.21 -13.65 6.90
C ASP A 180 -0.60 -14.44 8.08
N PRO A 181 0.19 -13.83 8.97
CA PRO A 181 0.84 -14.57 10.07
C PRO A 181 -0.15 -15.28 11.01
N GLY A 182 -1.37 -14.74 11.16
CA GLY A 182 -2.44 -15.39 11.91
C GLY A 182 -3.03 -16.59 11.17
N GLU A 183 -3.26 -16.47 9.87
CA GLU A 183 -3.71 -17.56 9.00
C GLU A 183 -2.67 -18.69 8.93
N ALA A 184 -1.38 -18.36 8.85
CA ALA A 184 -0.29 -19.33 8.87
C ALA A 184 -0.21 -20.11 10.19
N ALA A 185 -0.38 -19.43 11.34
CA ALA A 185 -0.48 -20.08 12.65
C ALA A 185 -1.70 -21.01 12.72
N GLN A 186 -2.88 -20.51 12.34
CA GLN A 186 -4.11 -21.28 12.26
C GLN A 186 -3.99 -22.50 11.32
N ALA A 187 -3.23 -22.41 10.23
CA ALA A 187 -3.06 -23.51 9.29
C ALA A 187 -2.17 -24.65 9.82
N VAL A 188 -1.35 -24.37 10.84
CA VAL A 188 -0.59 -25.38 11.62
C VAL A 188 -1.45 -25.96 12.74
N GLU A 189 -2.05 -25.10 13.58
CA GLU A 189 -2.78 -25.53 14.79
C GLU A 189 -4.17 -26.13 14.48
N VAL A 190 -4.80 -25.70 13.38
CA VAL A 190 -6.15 -26.10 12.95
C VAL A 190 -7.20 -25.87 14.04
N SER A 191 -7.11 -24.72 14.72
CA SER A 191 -8.03 -24.32 15.79
C SER A 191 -9.44 -24.00 15.27
N ALA A 192 -10.42 -24.04 16.16
CA ALA A 192 -11.81 -23.68 15.84
C ALA A 192 -12.06 -22.16 15.72
N TYR A 193 -11.03 -21.33 15.98
CA TYR A 193 -11.14 -19.87 16.09
C TYR A 193 -10.01 -19.15 15.35
N PRO A 194 -10.08 -19.07 14.00
CA PRO A 194 -8.95 -18.68 13.14
C PRO A 194 -8.39 -17.28 13.45
N ASP A 195 -9.23 -16.33 13.87
CA ASP A 195 -8.82 -14.93 14.07
C ASP A 195 -8.04 -14.68 15.38
N ARG A 196 -7.93 -15.67 16.28
CA ARG A 196 -7.32 -15.47 17.61
C ARG A 196 -5.81 -15.19 17.55
N TYR A 197 -5.10 -15.76 16.59
CA TYR A 197 -3.64 -15.63 16.47
C TYR A 197 -3.21 -14.20 16.15
N ARG A 198 -3.97 -13.48 15.31
CA ARG A 198 -3.66 -12.09 14.93
C ARG A 198 -3.64 -11.16 16.14
N ASN A 199 -4.44 -11.42 17.18
CA ASN A 199 -4.47 -10.61 18.40
C ASN A 199 -3.11 -10.50 19.10
N TYR A 200 -2.25 -11.51 18.95
CA TYR A 200 -0.94 -11.58 19.58
C TYR A 200 0.22 -11.13 18.67
N GLU A 201 -0.06 -10.64 17.45
CA GLU A 201 0.97 -10.18 16.52
C GLU A 201 1.88 -9.06 17.11
N PRO A 202 1.35 -8.00 17.76
CA PRO A 202 2.19 -6.94 18.34
C PRO A 202 3.01 -7.44 19.55
N VAL A 203 2.50 -8.48 20.23
CA VAL A 203 3.18 -9.14 21.36
C VAL A 203 4.38 -9.94 20.84
N ALA A 204 4.21 -10.72 19.78
CA ALA A 204 5.29 -11.46 19.12
C ALA A 204 6.39 -10.51 18.57
N ASP A 205 6.01 -9.38 17.95
CA ASP A 205 6.98 -8.36 17.51
C ASP A 205 7.73 -7.71 18.68
N SER A 206 7.05 -7.46 19.81
CA SER A 206 7.66 -6.89 21.01
C SER A 206 8.66 -7.85 21.66
N ILE A 207 8.33 -9.14 21.69
CA ILE A 207 9.23 -10.22 22.13
C ILE A 207 10.45 -10.31 21.22
N LEU A 208 10.25 -10.34 19.90
CA LEU A 208 11.34 -10.37 18.93
C LEU A 208 12.28 -9.17 19.11
N ALA A 209 11.76 -7.94 19.16
CA ALA A 209 12.58 -6.76 19.42
C ALA A 209 13.38 -6.90 20.73
N THR A 210 12.72 -7.25 21.83
CA THR A 210 13.34 -7.34 23.17
C THR A 210 14.41 -8.43 23.26
N LEU A 211 14.18 -9.59 22.67
CA LEU A 211 15.09 -10.74 22.77
C LEU A 211 16.16 -10.76 21.69
N THR A 212 16.13 -9.87 20.70
CA THR A 212 17.07 -9.92 19.55
C THR A 212 17.85 -8.63 19.30
N THR A 213 17.39 -7.51 19.85
CA THR A 213 18.24 -6.32 20.07
C THR A 213 18.50 -6.22 21.56
N GLY A 214 19.75 -6.53 21.96
CA GLY A 214 20.13 -6.79 23.35
C GLY A 214 19.63 -5.73 24.33
N GLY A 215 18.90 -6.18 25.36
CA GLY A 215 18.12 -5.31 26.23
C GLY A 215 18.93 -4.19 26.90
N SER A 216 18.35 -2.99 26.92
CA SER A 216 18.68 -1.92 27.85
C SER A 216 17.37 -1.31 28.33
N GLY A 217 16.95 -1.68 29.53
CA GLY A 217 15.69 -1.22 30.10
C GLY A 217 15.76 0.26 30.49
N ALA A 218 14.78 1.03 30.03
CA ALA A 218 14.43 2.33 30.59
C ALA A 218 12.91 2.47 30.57
N ALA A 219 12.32 2.75 31.74
CA ALA A 219 10.88 2.98 31.86
C ALA A 219 10.48 4.32 31.19
N PRO A 220 9.24 4.46 30.71
CA PRO A 220 8.82 5.65 29.98
C PRO A 220 8.59 6.85 30.91
N SER A 221 9.59 7.73 31.01
CA SER A 221 9.38 9.11 31.47
C SER A 221 9.16 10.00 30.25
N GLY A 222 7.92 10.49 30.08
CA GLY A 222 7.52 11.20 28.87
C GLY A 222 8.11 12.61 28.71
N ALA A 223 8.48 12.95 27.49
CA ALA A 223 8.51 14.29 26.91
C ALA A 223 8.61 14.15 25.39
N GLY A 224 8.05 15.09 24.62
CA GLY A 224 8.04 15.00 23.16
C GLY A 224 9.44 14.98 22.53
N GLY A 225 9.65 14.03 21.60
CA GLY A 225 10.79 13.95 20.71
C GLY A 225 10.31 13.58 19.29
N PRO A 226 11.07 13.87 18.23
CA PRO A 226 10.58 13.81 16.87
C PRO A 226 10.21 12.38 16.44
N VAL A 227 9.21 12.30 15.57
CA VAL A 227 8.74 11.05 14.92
C VAL A 227 9.94 10.33 14.30
N SER A 228 10.07 9.03 14.57
CA SER A 228 11.06 8.20 13.87
C SER A 228 10.82 8.28 12.36
N SER A 229 11.89 8.34 11.57
CA SER A 229 11.79 8.27 10.11
C SER A 229 11.24 6.90 9.72
N SER A 230 10.00 6.84 9.26
CA SER A 230 9.43 5.63 8.69
C SER A 230 10.04 5.39 7.31
N THR A 231 10.59 4.20 7.10
CA THR A 231 10.95 3.67 5.77
C THR A 231 9.98 2.57 5.32
N ARG A 232 8.91 2.31 6.10
CA ARG A 232 7.93 1.26 5.83
C ARG A 232 6.57 1.88 5.51
N VAL A 233 6.12 1.64 4.28
CA VAL A 233 4.75 1.86 3.84
C VAL A 233 4.10 0.51 3.60
N VAL A 234 2.80 0.39 3.87
CA VAL A 234 1.97 -0.80 3.59
C VAL A 234 0.67 -0.38 2.91
N PHE A 235 0.00 -1.34 2.27
CA PHE A 235 -1.33 -1.11 1.71
C PHE A 235 -2.36 -0.87 2.83
N PRO A 236 -3.31 0.07 2.67
CA PRO A 236 -4.25 0.45 3.73
C PRO A 236 -5.44 -0.52 3.90
N LEU A 237 -5.45 -1.66 3.19
CA LEU A 237 -6.43 -2.74 3.32
C LEU A 237 -5.71 -4.11 3.31
N PRO A 238 -6.22 -5.14 4.02
CA PRO A 238 -5.69 -6.49 3.96
C PRO A 238 -5.66 -7.06 2.53
N GLU A 239 -4.70 -7.91 2.22
CA GLU A 239 -4.60 -8.52 0.89
C GLU A 239 -5.83 -9.39 0.56
N GLY A 240 -6.27 -9.37 -0.69
CA GLY A 240 -7.43 -10.15 -1.16
C GLY A 240 -8.81 -9.64 -0.74
N THR A 241 -8.93 -8.63 0.13
CA THR A 241 -10.23 -8.11 0.59
C THR A 241 -10.80 -6.98 -0.27
N TRP A 242 -10.08 -6.53 -1.30
CA TRP A 242 -10.40 -5.32 -2.05
C TRP A 242 -10.14 -5.41 -3.55
N VAL A 243 -10.76 -4.51 -4.30
CA VAL A 243 -10.52 -4.28 -5.73
C VAL A 243 -10.39 -2.77 -5.97
N ALA A 244 -9.42 -2.33 -6.78
CA ALA A 244 -9.34 -0.94 -7.20
C ALA A 244 -10.56 -0.58 -8.06
N THR A 245 -11.39 0.37 -7.62
CA THR A 245 -12.65 0.73 -8.29
C THR A 245 -12.59 2.11 -8.95
N SER A 246 -11.80 3.06 -8.43
CA SER A 246 -11.51 4.32 -9.11
C SER A 246 -10.11 4.84 -8.80
N PRO A 247 -9.33 5.28 -9.80
CA PRO A 247 -8.05 5.94 -9.57
C PRO A 247 -8.24 7.37 -9.03
N PHE A 248 -7.13 7.96 -8.58
CA PHE A 248 -6.96 9.38 -8.38
C PHE A 248 -7.09 10.17 -9.69
N GLY A 249 -7.45 11.45 -9.60
CA GLY A 249 -7.46 12.37 -10.73
C GLY A 249 -8.82 13.00 -11.01
N MET A 250 -8.92 13.79 -12.07
CA MET A 250 -10.15 14.52 -12.39
C MET A 250 -11.23 13.58 -12.96
N ARG A 251 -12.43 13.56 -12.36
CA ARG A 251 -13.58 12.78 -12.84
C ARG A 251 -14.89 13.54 -12.70
N VAL A 252 -15.92 13.09 -13.40
CA VAL A 252 -17.31 13.46 -13.06
C VAL A 252 -17.66 12.72 -11.77
N HIS A 253 -17.97 13.48 -10.72
CA HIS A 253 -18.26 12.92 -9.40
C HIS A 253 -19.60 12.16 -9.42
N PRO A 254 -19.64 10.88 -9.01
CA PRO A 254 -20.78 10.00 -9.29
C PRO A 254 -22.08 10.40 -8.59
N ILE A 255 -22.01 11.22 -7.53
CA ILE A 255 -23.18 11.66 -6.76
C ILE A 255 -23.63 13.09 -7.13
N THR A 256 -22.71 13.99 -7.44
CA THR A 256 -23.05 15.41 -7.71
C THR A 256 -23.08 15.77 -9.20
N GLY A 257 -22.53 14.92 -10.08
CA GLY A 257 -22.43 15.19 -11.53
C GLY A 257 -21.42 16.27 -11.91
N GLU A 258 -20.68 16.83 -10.95
CA GLU A 258 -19.69 17.88 -11.16
C GLU A 258 -18.36 17.28 -11.64
N TYR A 259 -17.70 17.93 -12.60
CA TYR A 259 -16.32 17.58 -12.94
C TYR A 259 -15.35 18.20 -11.92
N LYS A 260 -14.79 17.38 -11.04
CA LYS A 260 -13.88 17.81 -9.97
C LYS A 260 -12.79 16.77 -9.70
N LEU A 261 -11.80 17.17 -8.89
CA LEU A 261 -10.73 16.26 -8.47
C LEU A 261 -11.30 15.12 -7.62
N HIS A 262 -10.86 13.91 -7.92
CA HIS A 262 -10.85 12.81 -7.00
C HIS A 262 -9.51 12.81 -6.24
N SER A 263 -9.55 13.22 -4.98
CA SER A 263 -8.37 13.52 -4.14
C SER A 263 -7.64 12.29 -3.60
N GLY A 264 -8.20 11.09 -3.85
CA GLY A 264 -7.65 9.80 -3.42
C GLY A 264 -7.95 8.71 -4.45
N ALA A 265 -7.71 7.46 -4.07
CA ALA A 265 -8.10 6.27 -4.81
C ALA A 265 -9.18 5.50 -4.06
N ASP A 266 -10.16 4.97 -4.80
CA ASP A 266 -11.25 4.16 -4.24
C ASP A 266 -10.90 2.68 -4.36
N PHE A 267 -10.95 1.98 -3.23
CA PHE A 267 -10.75 0.53 -3.12
C PHE A 267 -12.04 -0.10 -2.59
N GLY A 268 -12.82 -0.69 -3.50
CA GLY A 268 -14.06 -1.39 -3.16
C GLY A 268 -13.75 -2.62 -2.31
N ALA A 269 -14.36 -2.71 -1.13
CA ALA A 269 -14.17 -3.77 -0.15
C ALA A 269 -15.46 -3.97 0.65
N PRO A 270 -15.73 -5.17 1.22
CA PRO A 270 -16.91 -5.38 2.05
C PRO A 270 -17.01 -4.40 3.23
N ASP A 271 -18.23 -4.01 3.58
CA ASP A 271 -18.51 -3.23 4.79
C ASP A 271 -17.99 -4.00 6.03
N GLY A 272 -17.29 -3.31 6.94
CA GLY A 272 -16.58 -3.92 8.07
C GLY A 272 -15.16 -4.41 7.76
N THR A 273 -14.64 -4.27 6.54
CA THR A 273 -13.23 -4.65 6.24
C THR A 273 -12.26 -3.74 7.00
N PRO A 274 -11.23 -4.27 7.69
CA PRO A 274 -10.25 -3.45 8.40
C PRO A 274 -9.52 -2.46 7.49
N ILE A 275 -9.42 -1.21 7.93
CA ILE A 275 -8.57 -0.17 7.34
C ILE A 275 -7.30 -0.07 8.18
N LEU A 276 -6.14 -0.12 7.52
CA LEU A 276 -4.83 -0.14 8.13
C LEU A 276 -4.10 1.20 7.91
N ALA A 277 -3.39 1.68 8.92
CA ALA A 277 -2.49 2.83 8.78
C ALA A 277 -1.35 2.48 7.80
N ALA A 278 -1.23 3.22 6.71
CA ALA A 278 -0.26 2.97 5.66
C ALA A 278 1.21 3.14 6.11
N ALA A 279 1.48 3.92 7.16
CA ALA A 279 2.82 4.12 7.71
C ALA A 279 2.78 4.52 9.20
N ASP A 280 3.93 4.44 9.89
CA ASP A 280 4.08 4.96 11.26
C ASP A 280 3.80 6.47 11.30
N GLY A 281 3.04 6.95 12.29
CA GLY A 281 2.62 8.34 12.34
C GLY A 281 1.82 8.75 13.58
N THR A 282 1.25 9.95 13.53
CA THR A 282 0.37 10.50 14.56
C THR A 282 -0.97 10.88 13.94
N VAL A 283 -2.06 10.39 14.51
CA VAL A 283 -3.43 10.73 14.09
C VAL A 283 -3.67 12.20 14.36
N THR A 284 -3.96 12.98 13.32
CA THR A 284 -4.26 14.42 13.42
C THR A 284 -5.76 14.70 13.31
N VAL A 285 -6.50 13.83 12.61
CA VAL A 285 -7.96 13.90 12.49
C VAL A 285 -8.53 12.51 12.75
N ALA A 286 -9.62 12.43 13.52
CA ALA A 286 -10.43 11.23 13.72
C ALA A 286 -11.86 11.67 14.10
N GLU A 287 -12.69 11.94 13.11
CA GLU A 287 -14.03 12.52 13.29
C GLU A 287 -15.01 12.06 12.20
N TYR A 288 -16.30 12.42 12.36
CA TYR A 288 -17.31 12.21 11.34
C TYR A 288 -17.70 13.55 10.71
N THR A 289 -17.44 13.72 9.40
CA THR A 289 -17.48 15.03 8.73
C THR A 289 -18.02 14.97 7.29
N GLY A 290 -19.07 15.76 7.03
CA GLY A 290 -19.56 16.13 5.70
C GLY A 290 -19.56 15.03 4.64
N GLY A 291 -18.89 15.31 3.52
CA GLY A 291 -18.80 14.41 2.36
C GLY A 291 -17.84 13.22 2.54
N TYR A 292 -16.91 13.27 3.50
CA TYR A 292 -16.03 12.13 3.79
C TYR A 292 -16.72 11.08 4.67
N GLY A 293 -17.74 11.46 5.44
CA GLY A 293 -18.30 10.58 6.46
C GLY A 293 -17.30 10.41 7.61
N GLY A 294 -17.09 9.19 8.10
CA GLY A 294 -16.00 8.93 9.04
C GLY A 294 -14.64 9.12 8.37
N LEU A 295 -13.80 10.01 8.94
CA LEU A 295 -12.50 10.42 8.42
C LEU A 295 -11.41 10.25 9.49
N ILE A 296 -10.33 9.57 9.12
CA ILE A 296 -9.06 9.56 9.85
C ILE A 296 -7.99 10.22 8.96
N VAL A 297 -7.13 11.05 9.55
CA VAL A 297 -5.90 11.55 8.90
C VAL A 297 -4.72 11.34 9.84
N ILE A 298 -3.61 10.86 9.29
CA ILE A 298 -2.39 10.51 10.04
C ILE A 298 -1.21 11.24 9.42
N GLU A 299 -0.40 11.94 10.21
CA GLU A 299 0.87 12.53 9.78
C GLU A 299 2.05 11.62 10.04
N HIS A 300 2.91 11.50 9.03
CA HIS A 300 4.09 10.64 8.97
C HIS A 300 5.35 11.48 8.69
N THR A 301 6.51 10.93 9.04
CA THR A 301 7.80 11.38 8.51
C THR A 301 8.39 10.23 7.71
N ILE A 302 8.41 10.36 6.38
CA ILE A 302 8.83 9.30 5.44
C ILE A 302 9.95 9.87 4.56
N ASP A 303 11.11 9.20 4.54
CA ASP A 303 12.33 9.67 3.87
C ASP A 303 12.71 11.13 4.19
N GLY A 304 12.44 11.55 5.43
CA GLY A 304 12.68 12.92 5.93
C GLY A 304 11.64 13.96 5.48
N GLN A 305 10.63 13.58 4.69
CA GLN A 305 9.53 14.44 4.28
C GLN A 305 8.30 14.26 5.19
N LYS A 306 7.58 15.35 5.45
CA LYS A 306 6.25 15.28 6.09
C LYS A 306 5.22 14.86 5.04
N ILE A 307 4.56 13.73 5.28
CA ILE A 307 3.45 13.19 4.49
C ILE A 307 2.26 13.02 5.44
N ALA A 308 1.03 13.11 4.95
CA ALA A 308 -0.12 12.54 5.65
C ALA A 308 -0.84 11.52 4.77
N THR A 309 -1.60 10.63 5.40
CA THR A 309 -2.54 9.74 4.72
C THR A 309 -3.93 9.91 5.31
N ALA A 310 -4.96 9.83 4.47
CA ALA A 310 -6.35 9.98 4.87
C ALA A 310 -7.20 8.78 4.47
N TYR A 311 -8.18 8.46 5.29
CA TYR A 311 -9.02 7.27 5.19
C TYR A 311 -10.47 7.70 5.44
N ALA A 312 -11.36 7.48 4.49
CA ALA A 312 -12.72 8.00 4.53
C ALA A 312 -13.81 6.93 4.31
N HIS A 313 -15.08 7.36 4.41
CA HIS A 313 -16.33 6.58 4.29
C HIS A 313 -16.61 5.56 5.39
N MET A 314 -15.78 5.50 6.43
CA MET A 314 -16.02 4.72 7.65
C MET A 314 -17.36 5.09 8.29
N TRP A 315 -18.07 4.14 8.89
CA TRP A 315 -19.16 4.49 9.79
C TRP A 315 -18.59 5.19 11.04
N GLN A 316 -19.39 6.02 11.73
CA GLN A 316 -18.94 6.68 12.97
C GLN A 316 -18.47 5.68 14.04
N HIS A 317 -19.03 4.45 14.05
CA HIS A 317 -18.64 3.38 14.96
C HIS A 317 -17.45 2.54 14.47
N GLY A 318 -17.01 2.74 13.22
CA GLY A 318 -15.84 2.12 12.61
C GLY A 318 -14.60 3.02 12.62
N ILE A 319 -14.49 3.93 13.59
CA ILE A 319 -13.30 4.75 13.84
C ILE A 319 -12.70 4.28 15.17
N HIS A 320 -11.50 3.69 15.13
CA HIS A 320 -10.89 3.00 16.29
C HIS A 320 -9.75 3.79 16.95
N VAL A 321 -9.43 4.97 16.42
CA VAL A 321 -8.39 5.88 16.94
C VAL A 321 -8.95 7.27 17.21
N LYS A 322 -8.20 8.09 17.96
CA LYS A 322 -8.51 9.51 18.20
C LYS A 322 -7.32 10.41 17.87
N THR A 323 -7.57 11.70 17.59
CA THR A 323 -6.51 12.69 17.40
C THR A 323 -5.53 12.69 18.57
N GLY A 324 -4.23 12.63 18.24
CA GLY A 324 -3.12 12.51 19.18
C GLY A 324 -2.59 11.08 19.36
N ASP A 325 -3.30 10.05 18.87
CA ASP A 325 -2.79 8.67 18.92
C ASP A 325 -1.58 8.49 17.99
N HIS A 326 -0.55 7.82 18.50
CA HIS A 326 0.54 7.32 17.65
C HIS A 326 0.17 5.95 17.09
N VAL A 327 0.37 5.77 15.80
CA VAL A 327 0.03 4.54 15.07
C VAL A 327 1.25 4.00 14.33
N ARG A 328 1.22 2.69 14.04
CA ARG A 328 2.27 2.00 13.26
C ARG A 328 1.75 1.57 11.88
N ALA A 329 2.65 1.41 10.92
CA ALA A 329 2.36 0.82 9.62
C ALA A 329 1.70 -0.56 9.78
N GLY A 330 0.51 -0.73 9.22
CA GLY A 330 -0.31 -1.95 9.32
C GLY A 330 -1.24 -2.00 10.53
N GLN A 331 -1.25 -0.99 11.41
CA GLN A 331 -2.18 -0.93 12.54
C GLN A 331 -3.61 -0.72 12.04
N HIS A 332 -4.56 -1.52 12.53
CA HIS A 332 -5.99 -1.32 12.32
C HIS A 332 -6.44 -0.01 12.98
N ILE A 333 -7.02 0.90 12.19
CA ILE A 333 -7.41 2.25 12.62
C ILE A 333 -8.90 2.54 12.45
N GLY A 334 -9.60 1.78 11.62
CA GLY A 334 -11.03 1.91 11.36
C GLY A 334 -11.55 0.80 10.45
N ASP A 335 -12.82 0.85 10.07
CA ASP A 335 -13.48 -0.17 9.24
C ASP A 335 -14.14 0.45 8.00
N VAL A 336 -13.95 -0.20 6.84
CA VAL A 336 -14.62 0.17 5.58
C VAL A 336 -16.12 0.29 5.81
N GLY A 337 -16.68 1.42 5.38
CA GLY A 337 -18.11 1.68 5.43
C GLY A 337 -18.62 2.26 4.12
N SER A 338 -19.82 2.83 4.17
CA SER A 338 -20.44 3.51 3.03
C SER A 338 -21.05 4.86 3.43
N SER A 339 -20.42 5.59 4.36
CA SER A 339 -20.92 6.87 4.88
C SER A 339 -20.44 8.08 4.06
N GLY A 340 -21.07 9.25 4.25
CA GLY A 340 -20.74 10.45 3.46
C GLY A 340 -21.16 10.35 1.98
N TYR A 341 -20.33 10.86 1.08
CA TYR A 341 -20.55 10.80 -0.38
C TYR A 341 -20.02 9.48 -0.96
N SER A 342 -20.63 8.37 -0.55
CA SER A 342 -20.33 7.03 -1.06
C SER A 342 -21.52 6.45 -1.84
N THR A 343 -21.23 5.68 -2.89
CA THR A 343 -22.21 4.90 -3.66
C THR A 343 -22.27 3.40 -3.26
N GLY A 344 -21.43 2.97 -2.31
CA GLY A 344 -21.32 1.59 -1.84
C GLY A 344 -20.03 1.38 -1.03
N ALA A 345 -19.91 0.26 -0.30
CA ALA A 345 -18.79 0.03 0.61
C ALA A 345 -17.41 0.07 -0.11
N HIS A 346 -16.54 0.99 0.34
CA HIS A 346 -15.17 1.14 -0.14
C HIS A 346 -14.33 1.96 0.84
N LEU A 347 -13.01 1.80 0.79
CA LEU A 347 -12.08 2.78 1.32
C LEU A 347 -11.83 3.84 0.25
N HIS A 348 -12.04 5.10 0.58
CA HIS A 348 -11.41 6.21 -0.12
C HIS A 348 -10.12 6.56 0.62
N PHE A 349 -8.97 6.36 -0.04
CA PHE A 349 -7.64 6.57 0.54
C PHE A 349 -6.92 7.71 -0.17
N GLU A 350 -6.38 8.66 0.60
CA GLU A 350 -5.59 9.77 0.07
C GLU A 350 -4.18 9.75 0.65
N VAL A 351 -3.23 10.26 -0.12
CA VAL A 351 -1.91 10.65 0.37
C VAL A 351 -1.79 12.15 0.19
N ARG A 352 -1.18 12.85 1.15
CA ARG A 352 -1.06 14.31 1.17
C ARG A 352 0.39 14.74 1.45
N GLN A 353 1.00 15.51 0.56
CA GLN A 353 2.38 15.98 0.73
C GLN A 353 2.42 17.27 1.55
N GLY A 354 3.24 17.31 2.60
CA GLY A 354 3.33 18.45 3.53
C GLY A 354 2.51 18.29 4.82
N GLY A 355 1.75 17.21 4.98
CA GLY A 355 1.01 16.87 6.20
C GLY A 355 -0.51 16.91 6.04
N THR A 356 -1.23 17.10 7.16
CA THR A 356 -2.70 17.01 7.24
C THR A 356 -3.40 17.92 6.25
N ASN A 357 -2.93 19.18 6.16
CA ASN A 357 -3.40 20.20 5.23
C ASN A 357 -2.45 20.35 4.02
N GLY A 358 -1.59 19.35 3.83
CA GLY A 358 -0.76 19.20 2.65
C GLY A 358 -1.59 18.81 1.44
N ASP A 359 -1.00 18.93 0.27
CA ASP A 359 -1.73 18.80 -0.97
C ASP A 359 -1.93 17.34 -1.39
N PHE A 360 -3.05 17.02 -2.03
CA PHE A 360 -3.40 15.65 -2.44
C PHE A 360 -2.48 15.12 -3.53
N ILE A 361 -2.00 13.88 -3.36
CA ILE A 361 -1.14 13.20 -4.32
C ILE A 361 -1.65 11.78 -4.62
N ASP A 362 -1.57 11.35 -5.90
CA ASP A 362 -1.97 10.00 -6.35
C ASP A 362 -1.42 8.89 -5.43
N PRO A 363 -2.31 8.19 -4.70
CA PRO A 363 -1.92 7.11 -3.82
C PRO A 363 -1.35 5.90 -4.55
N ALA A 364 -1.76 5.63 -5.80
CA ALA A 364 -1.29 4.46 -6.54
C ALA A 364 0.21 4.57 -6.83
N ALA A 365 0.64 5.67 -7.45
CA ALA A 365 2.06 5.95 -7.67
C ALA A 365 2.87 6.02 -6.35
N TRP A 366 2.30 6.57 -5.28
CA TRP A 366 2.99 6.63 -3.98
C TRP A 366 3.15 5.25 -3.32
N LEU A 367 2.10 4.43 -3.30
CA LEU A 367 2.16 3.06 -2.77
C LEU A 367 3.11 2.17 -3.59
N ASN A 368 3.08 2.28 -4.92
CA ASN A 368 4.01 1.58 -5.80
C ASN A 368 5.48 1.99 -5.54
N GLN A 369 5.76 3.29 -5.42
CA GLN A 369 7.10 3.83 -5.14
C GLN A 369 7.72 3.25 -3.86
N HIS A 370 6.91 3.01 -2.84
CA HIS A 370 7.36 2.46 -1.55
C HIS A 370 7.20 0.93 -1.46
N GLY A 371 6.91 0.25 -2.58
CA GLY A 371 6.77 -1.21 -2.64
C GLY A 371 5.55 -1.79 -1.91
N ALA A 372 4.56 -0.94 -1.61
CA ALA A 372 3.35 -1.30 -0.86
C ALA A 372 2.21 -1.84 -1.76
N ALA A 373 2.31 -1.67 -3.08
CA ALA A 373 1.35 -2.17 -4.05
C ALA A 373 1.96 -2.39 -5.44
N ASN A 374 1.18 -3.01 -6.34
CA ASN A 374 1.38 -3.01 -7.78
C ASN A 374 0.09 -2.51 -8.46
N LEU A 375 -0.32 -1.28 -8.13
CA LEU A 375 -1.54 -0.67 -8.67
C LEU A 375 -1.32 -0.14 -10.09
N PRO A 376 -2.36 -0.14 -10.95
CA PRO A 376 -2.39 0.75 -12.10
C PRO A 376 -2.39 2.20 -11.58
N GLU A 377 -1.28 2.90 -11.81
CA GLU A 377 -1.15 4.32 -11.49
C GLU A 377 -2.17 5.12 -12.31
N ALA A 378 -2.63 6.27 -11.78
CA ALA A 378 -3.25 7.25 -12.65
C ALA A 378 -2.22 7.61 -13.74
N THR A 379 -2.65 7.83 -14.98
CA THR A 379 -1.76 8.21 -16.10
C THR A 379 -1.29 9.66 -15.95
N THR A 380 -0.53 9.92 -14.89
CA THR A 380 0.02 11.18 -14.41
C THR A 380 1.36 10.86 -13.74
N GLY A 381 2.45 11.03 -14.49
CA GLY A 381 3.76 10.46 -14.16
C GLY A 381 4.31 10.79 -12.77
N SER A 382 5.13 9.87 -12.25
CA SER A 382 5.82 10.02 -10.96
C SER A 382 6.96 11.05 -11.03
N PRO A 383 7.17 11.90 -10.01
CA PRO A 383 8.01 13.08 -10.13
C PRO A 383 9.51 12.78 -9.91
N ALA A 384 10.22 12.44 -10.98
CA ALA A 384 11.58 12.95 -11.11
C ALA A 384 11.51 14.48 -11.28
N ALA A 385 12.41 15.23 -10.63
CA ALA A 385 12.50 16.67 -10.85
C ALA A 385 12.71 16.94 -12.34
N CYS A 386 11.80 17.69 -12.97
CA CYS A 386 11.74 17.84 -14.42
C CYS A 386 13.10 18.28 -14.98
N ARG A 387 13.61 17.57 -15.99
CA ARG A 387 14.81 18.02 -16.69
C ARG A 387 14.49 19.33 -17.41
N THR A 388 15.23 20.38 -17.07
CA THR A 388 15.15 21.65 -17.78
C THR A 388 15.67 21.48 -19.21
N ALA A 389 14.76 21.62 -20.17
CA ALA A 389 14.96 21.58 -21.62
C ALA A 389 15.50 20.24 -22.21
N GLY A 390 14.62 19.48 -22.85
CA GLY A 390 15.04 18.58 -23.92
C GLY A 390 15.53 19.38 -25.13
N THR A 391 16.43 18.82 -25.95
CA THR A 391 17.00 19.48 -27.15
C THR A 391 16.03 19.51 -28.35
N ALA A 392 14.74 19.71 -28.10
CA ALA A 392 13.74 19.83 -29.15
C ALA A 392 13.95 21.12 -29.95
N GLY A 393 13.78 21.03 -31.27
CA GLY A 393 13.77 22.19 -32.15
C GLY A 393 12.51 23.06 -31.96
N PRO A 394 12.40 24.19 -32.68
CA PRO A 394 11.16 24.96 -32.70
C PRO A 394 10.00 24.09 -33.20
N PRO A 395 8.78 24.26 -32.66
CA PRO A 395 7.64 23.45 -33.03
C PRO A 395 7.26 23.61 -34.50
N THR A 396 6.71 22.56 -35.09
CA THR A 396 6.18 22.58 -36.47
C THR A 396 4.72 23.03 -36.50
N GLY A 397 4.12 23.19 -37.69
CA GLY A 397 2.67 23.45 -37.81
C GLY A 397 1.81 22.20 -37.61
N VAL A 398 0.48 22.41 -37.57
CA VAL A 398 -0.55 21.35 -37.59
C VAL A 398 -0.81 20.90 -39.03
N ASP A 399 -0.70 19.60 -39.30
CA ASP A 399 -1.06 19.01 -40.59
C ASP A 399 -2.55 18.69 -40.68
N GLY A 400 -3.19 19.11 -41.79
CA GLY A 400 -4.60 18.80 -42.09
C GLY A 400 -5.61 19.74 -41.43
N ASP A 401 -6.81 19.22 -41.15
CA ASP A 401 -7.88 19.95 -40.47
C ASP A 401 -7.57 20.07 -38.96
N PRO A 402 -7.34 21.29 -38.44
CA PRO A 402 -6.97 21.52 -37.05
C PRO A 402 -8.09 21.22 -36.04
N ASP A 403 -9.36 21.32 -36.45
CA ASP A 403 -10.53 21.13 -35.57
C ASP A 403 -11.02 19.68 -35.55
N ARG A 404 -10.52 18.84 -36.47
CA ARG A 404 -10.87 17.42 -36.52
C ARG A 404 -10.62 16.76 -35.17
N LEU A 405 -11.68 16.18 -34.60
CA LEU A 405 -11.60 15.43 -33.36
C LEU A 405 -10.81 14.12 -33.53
N VAL A 406 -9.84 13.93 -32.65
CA VAL A 406 -8.97 12.74 -32.53
C VAL A 406 -9.06 12.20 -31.09
N ASP A 407 -8.66 10.95 -30.88
CA ASP A 407 -8.58 10.38 -29.53
C ASP A 407 -7.65 11.20 -28.64
N ASP A 408 -8.10 11.48 -27.42
CA ASP A 408 -7.30 12.16 -26.40
C ASP A 408 -6.26 11.17 -25.83
N PRO A 409 -4.95 11.42 -25.94
CA PRO A 409 -3.94 10.57 -25.30
C PRO A 409 -3.90 10.72 -23.78
N THR A 410 -4.64 11.66 -23.20
CA THR A 410 -4.66 12.00 -21.76
C THR A 410 -5.94 11.55 -21.04
N SER A 411 -6.98 11.14 -21.78
CA SER A 411 -8.28 10.73 -21.20
C SER A 411 -9.04 9.80 -22.15
N GLY A 412 -10.22 9.31 -21.74
CA GLY A 412 -11.13 8.55 -22.64
C GLY A 412 -11.88 9.41 -23.68
N GLY A 413 -11.40 10.62 -23.95
CA GLY A 413 -12.12 11.68 -24.64
C GLY A 413 -11.76 11.91 -26.11
N LYS A 414 -12.18 13.08 -26.61
CA LYS A 414 -11.79 13.60 -27.94
C LYS A 414 -11.21 15.00 -27.81
N ILE A 415 -10.07 15.22 -28.46
CA ILE A 415 -9.43 16.55 -28.57
C ILE A 415 -9.33 16.98 -30.03
N THR A 416 -9.15 18.26 -30.30
CA THR A 416 -8.87 18.73 -31.67
C THR A 416 -7.47 18.31 -32.11
N ALA A 417 -7.26 18.11 -33.41
CA ALA A 417 -5.94 17.82 -33.97
C ALA A 417 -4.90 18.90 -33.61
N ARG A 418 -5.33 20.17 -33.48
CA ARG A 418 -4.52 21.29 -32.98
C ARG A 418 -4.08 21.09 -31.53
N LEU A 419 -4.97 20.64 -30.63
CA LEU A 419 -4.61 20.37 -29.24
C LEU A 419 -3.71 19.14 -29.11
N LEU A 420 -3.96 18.07 -29.89
CA LEU A 420 -3.07 16.90 -29.96
C LEU A 420 -1.66 17.31 -30.44
N HIS A 421 -1.58 18.18 -31.44
CA HIS A 421 -0.31 18.71 -31.92
C HIS A 421 0.42 19.50 -30.83
N LEU A 422 -0.27 20.41 -30.12
CA LEU A 422 0.31 21.16 -29.00
C LEU A 422 0.85 20.23 -27.92
N TYR A 423 0.08 19.20 -27.54
CA TYR A 423 0.49 18.16 -26.60
C TYR A 423 1.78 17.46 -27.05
N GLN A 424 1.84 17.01 -28.31
CA GLN A 424 3.00 16.32 -28.88
C GLN A 424 4.26 17.19 -28.92
N GLN A 425 4.15 18.45 -29.38
CA GLN A 425 5.30 19.37 -29.42
C GLN A 425 5.79 19.71 -28.01
N THR A 426 4.86 19.86 -27.06
CA THR A 426 5.22 20.20 -25.68
C THR A 426 5.88 19.02 -24.98
N LEU A 427 5.40 17.78 -25.14
CA LEU A 427 6.07 16.59 -24.61
C LEU A 427 7.46 16.35 -25.23
N ALA A 428 7.66 16.73 -26.50
CA ALA A 428 8.98 16.65 -27.12
C ALA A 428 10.00 17.62 -26.46
N ALA A 429 9.55 18.81 -26.06
CA ALA A 429 10.39 19.81 -25.38
C ALA A 429 10.50 19.59 -23.85
N PHE A 430 9.43 19.10 -23.23
CA PHE A 430 9.22 18.97 -21.79
C PHE A 430 8.54 17.62 -21.46
N PRO A 431 9.28 16.51 -21.53
CA PRO A 431 8.70 15.16 -21.41
C PRO A 431 8.13 14.85 -20.02
N ASP A 432 8.58 15.57 -18.99
CA ASP A 432 8.22 15.36 -17.59
C ASP A 432 6.94 16.14 -17.17
N THR A 433 6.05 16.47 -18.13
CA THR A 433 4.80 17.20 -17.89
C THR A 433 3.60 16.26 -17.76
N GLY A 434 2.74 16.50 -16.77
CA GLY A 434 1.44 15.82 -16.60
C GLY A 434 0.33 16.58 -17.32
N TRP A 435 -0.69 15.88 -17.83
CA TRP A 435 -1.75 16.47 -18.68
C TRP A 435 -3.14 15.91 -18.38
N GLY A 436 -4.15 16.76 -18.45
CA GLY A 436 -5.56 16.38 -18.54
C GLY A 436 -6.31 17.28 -19.52
N CYS A 437 -6.63 16.77 -20.71
CA CYS A 437 -7.19 17.55 -21.79
C CYS A 437 -8.73 17.49 -21.85
N TYR A 438 -9.32 16.49 -22.50
CA TYR A 438 -10.77 16.40 -22.60
C TYR A 438 -11.42 16.17 -21.24
N SER A 439 -12.53 16.85 -21.03
CA SER A 439 -13.35 16.72 -19.83
C SER A 439 -14.81 17.01 -20.16
N PRO A 440 -15.75 16.08 -19.90
CA PRO A 440 -17.17 16.37 -20.06
C PRO A 440 -17.64 17.29 -18.93
N ARG A 441 -18.04 18.52 -19.28
CA ARG A 441 -18.57 19.53 -18.33
C ARG A 441 -19.91 20.11 -18.81
N PRO A 442 -21.02 19.32 -18.75
CA PRO A 442 -22.34 19.75 -19.23
C PRO A 442 -22.78 21.08 -18.60
N GLY A 443 -23.40 21.96 -19.40
CA GLY A 443 -23.90 23.26 -18.93
C GLY A 443 -22.83 24.33 -18.66
N THR A 444 -21.54 24.05 -18.90
CA THR A 444 -20.46 25.03 -18.74
C THR A 444 -20.04 25.68 -20.06
N LYS A 445 -19.38 26.84 -20.00
CA LYS A 445 -18.66 27.46 -21.12
C LYS A 445 -17.19 27.02 -21.19
N SER A 446 -16.91 25.80 -20.75
CA SER A 446 -15.54 25.27 -20.72
C SER A 446 -15.10 24.82 -22.10
N GLU A 447 -13.80 24.88 -22.36
CA GLU A 447 -13.18 24.47 -23.63
C GLU A 447 -12.69 23.01 -23.63
N HIS A 448 -12.61 22.38 -22.46
CA HIS A 448 -12.29 20.95 -22.34
C HIS A 448 -13.35 20.01 -22.96
N PRO A 449 -14.68 20.24 -22.84
CA PRO A 449 -15.69 19.42 -23.51
C PRO A 449 -15.66 19.57 -25.04
N LEU A 450 -15.10 20.67 -25.54
CA LEU A 450 -14.89 20.94 -26.96
C LEU A 450 -13.54 20.38 -27.45
N GLY A 451 -12.75 19.77 -26.58
CA GLY A 451 -11.44 19.23 -26.94
C GLY A 451 -10.41 20.31 -27.28
N ARG A 452 -10.59 21.55 -26.81
CA ARG A 452 -9.73 22.71 -27.08
C ARG A 452 -8.84 23.14 -25.91
N ALA A 453 -8.93 22.50 -24.74
CA ALA A 453 -8.14 22.87 -23.58
C ALA A 453 -7.47 21.69 -22.87
N CYS A 454 -6.32 21.96 -22.23
CA CYS A 454 -5.65 21.06 -21.30
C CYS A 454 -5.23 21.78 -20.03
N ASP A 455 -5.31 21.06 -18.91
CA ASP A 455 -4.68 21.41 -17.64
C ASP A 455 -3.36 20.63 -17.54
N ILE A 456 -2.24 21.31 -17.26
CA ILE A 456 -0.87 20.78 -17.30
C ILE A 456 -0.21 20.94 -15.94
N THR A 457 0.42 19.88 -15.43
CA THR A 457 1.16 19.90 -14.15
C THR A 457 2.63 19.55 -14.33
N PHE A 458 3.43 19.91 -13.33
CA PHE A 458 4.90 19.88 -13.38
C PHE A 458 5.46 18.92 -12.32
N GLY A 459 4.91 17.71 -12.28
CA GLY A 459 5.16 16.72 -11.22
C GLY A 459 4.45 17.03 -9.89
N ASN A 460 3.85 18.21 -9.74
CA ASN A 460 2.80 18.45 -8.75
C ASN A 460 1.46 17.93 -9.29
N ARG A 461 0.44 17.84 -8.44
CA ARG A 461 -0.87 17.28 -8.80
C ARG A 461 -1.97 18.33 -8.63
N ILE A 462 -3.15 18.13 -9.21
CA ILE A 462 -4.23 19.13 -9.11
C ILE A 462 -4.65 19.28 -7.64
N GLY A 463 -4.91 20.51 -7.20
CA GLY A 463 -5.07 20.88 -5.79
C GLY A 463 -3.76 21.28 -5.10
N GLN A 464 -2.58 20.97 -5.68
CA GLN A 464 -1.27 21.20 -5.09
C GLN A 464 -0.55 22.42 -5.64
N ARG A 465 -0.14 23.35 -4.76
CA ARG A 465 0.83 24.38 -5.17
C ARG A 465 2.17 23.74 -5.54
N PRO A 466 2.78 24.09 -6.67
CA PRO A 466 4.08 23.57 -7.06
C PRO A 466 5.15 23.99 -6.02
N ASN A 467 6.09 23.09 -5.73
CA ASN A 467 7.33 23.47 -5.06
C ASN A 467 8.20 24.35 -5.98
N PRO A 468 9.26 25.02 -5.48
CA PRO A 468 10.04 25.97 -6.28
C PRO A 468 10.55 25.43 -7.63
N ALA A 469 11.04 24.19 -7.68
CA ALA A 469 11.53 23.59 -8.93
C ALA A 469 10.41 23.29 -9.93
N GLN A 470 9.23 22.91 -9.43
CA GLN A 470 8.03 22.67 -10.22
C GLN A 470 7.42 23.99 -10.73
N LEU A 471 7.55 25.06 -9.94
CA LEU A 471 7.15 26.42 -10.31
C LEU A 471 8.04 26.97 -11.44
N ASP A 472 9.36 26.78 -11.32
CA ASP A 472 10.33 27.13 -12.36
C ASP A 472 10.07 26.34 -13.66
N ALA A 473 9.83 25.03 -13.55
CA ALA A 473 9.44 24.20 -14.69
C ALA A 473 8.12 24.68 -15.34
N GLY A 474 7.12 25.01 -14.53
CA GLY A 474 5.86 25.56 -15.00
C GLY A 474 6.02 26.88 -15.74
N TRP A 475 6.85 27.78 -15.24
CA TRP A 475 7.19 29.03 -15.96
C TRP A 475 7.98 28.78 -17.25
N ALA A 476 8.85 27.78 -17.30
CA ALA A 476 9.57 27.42 -18.52
C ALA A 476 8.61 26.93 -19.62
N VAL A 477 7.69 26.01 -19.30
CA VAL A 477 6.68 25.51 -20.24
C VAL A 477 5.72 26.62 -20.66
N THR A 478 5.21 27.37 -19.69
CA THR A 478 4.23 28.45 -19.92
C THR A 478 4.78 29.54 -20.84
N ASN A 479 6.02 29.99 -20.62
CA ASN A 479 6.64 31.00 -21.48
C ASN A 479 7.02 30.42 -22.86
N TRP A 480 7.48 29.16 -22.94
CA TRP A 480 7.71 28.52 -24.23
C TRP A 480 6.44 28.39 -25.08
N MET A 481 5.30 28.03 -24.46
CA MET A 481 4.00 28.00 -25.15
C MET A 481 3.58 29.39 -25.64
N LYS A 482 3.75 30.41 -24.79
CA LYS A 482 3.46 31.81 -25.13
C LYS A 482 4.27 32.26 -26.35
N ASP A 483 5.58 32.05 -26.31
CA ASP A 483 6.49 32.53 -27.36
C ASP A 483 6.33 31.75 -28.68
N ASN A 484 5.77 30.53 -28.64
CA ASN A 484 5.43 29.72 -29.82
C ASN A 484 3.93 29.71 -30.16
N ALA A 485 3.11 30.54 -29.50
CA ALA A 485 1.65 30.48 -29.53
C ALA A 485 1.04 30.49 -30.94
N GLY A 486 1.60 31.28 -31.86
CA GLY A 486 1.11 31.35 -33.25
C GLY A 486 1.25 30.04 -34.02
N VAL A 487 2.30 29.26 -33.75
CA VAL A 487 2.58 27.97 -34.39
C VAL A 487 1.79 26.84 -33.71
N LEU A 488 1.82 26.80 -32.38
CA LEU A 488 1.09 25.82 -31.57
C LEU A 488 -0.44 26.03 -31.61
N GLY A 489 -0.90 27.19 -32.05
CA GLY A 489 -2.32 27.53 -32.11
C GLY A 489 -2.94 27.86 -30.75
N VAL A 490 -2.15 28.31 -29.77
CA VAL A 490 -2.63 28.76 -28.45
C VAL A 490 -3.53 29.99 -28.62
N GLU A 491 -4.63 30.04 -27.86
CA GLU A 491 -5.52 31.21 -27.73
C GLU A 491 -5.23 31.97 -26.43
N TYR A 492 -5.14 31.25 -25.31
CA TYR A 492 -4.78 31.80 -24.00
C TYR A 492 -4.14 30.76 -23.08
N LEU A 493 -3.42 31.26 -22.07
CA LEU A 493 -2.72 30.52 -21.02
C LEU A 493 -3.09 31.10 -19.64
N ILE A 494 -3.29 30.26 -18.64
CA ILE A 494 -3.51 30.68 -17.25
C ILE A 494 -2.57 29.89 -16.33
N TRP A 495 -1.74 30.59 -15.53
CA TRP A 495 -0.80 29.99 -14.58
C TRP A 495 -0.55 30.93 -13.40
N GLN A 496 -0.47 30.40 -12.17
CA GLN A 496 -0.18 31.15 -10.93
C GLN A 496 -1.08 32.38 -10.71
N GLY A 497 -2.39 32.27 -10.99
CA GLY A 497 -3.31 33.40 -10.86
C GLY A 497 -3.09 34.50 -11.91
N GLN A 498 -2.37 34.21 -13.00
CA GLN A 498 -2.15 35.12 -14.11
C GLN A 498 -2.70 34.55 -15.41
N ILE A 499 -3.26 35.41 -16.27
CA ILE A 499 -3.74 35.07 -17.61
C ILE A 499 -3.01 35.89 -18.67
N TRP A 500 -2.57 35.19 -19.72
CA TRP A 500 -2.08 35.76 -20.96
C TRP A 500 -2.96 35.27 -22.13
N SER A 501 -3.15 36.09 -23.16
CA SER A 501 -3.95 35.71 -24.34
C SER A 501 -3.45 36.39 -25.60
N VAL A 502 -3.47 35.68 -26.74
CA VAL A 502 -3.03 36.21 -28.05
C VAL A 502 -3.78 37.50 -28.41
N SER A 503 -5.09 37.54 -28.13
CA SER A 503 -5.96 38.70 -28.34
C SER A 503 -5.55 39.98 -27.60
N ARG A 504 -4.67 39.86 -26.60
CA ARG A 504 -4.21 40.95 -25.75
C ARG A 504 -2.75 40.74 -25.31
N ASP A 505 -1.90 40.25 -26.21
CA ASP A 505 -0.48 39.96 -25.91
C ASP A 505 0.28 41.20 -25.42
N ALA A 506 -0.04 42.38 -25.96
CA ALA A 506 0.58 43.66 -25.61
C ALA A 506 0.44 44.07 -24.13
N ASP A 507 -0.53 43.52 -23.38
CA ASP A 507 -0.64 43.78 -21.94
C ASP A 507 0.20 42.80 -21.08
N GLY A 508 0.81 41.78 -21.70
CA GLY A 508 1.56 40.72 -21.02
C GLY A 508 0.69 39.85 -20.10
N TRP A 509 1.31 39.35 -19.03
CA TRP A 509 0.64 38.61 -17.97
C TRP A 509 -0.19 39.54 -17.09
N ARG A 510 -1.49 39.25 -16.95
CA ARG A 510 -2.43 40.03 -16.14
C ARG A 510 -2.99 39.18 -14.99
N PRO A 511 -3.44 39.78 -13.88
CA PRO A 511 -4.21 39.06 -12.86
C PRO A 511 -5.41 38.33 -13.49
N TYR A 512 -5.53 37.04 -13.21
CA TYR A 512 -6.69 36.23 -13.55
C TYR A 512 -7.76 36.41 -12.47
N ASN A 513 -8.73 37.29 -12.75
CA ASN A 513 -9.79 37.65 -11.81
C ASN A 513 -10.97 36.64 -11.79
N GLY A 514 -10.75 35.40 -12.23
CA GLY A 514 -11.76 34.35 -12.33
C GLY A 514 -12.59 34.38 -13.63
N GLY A 515 -13.25 33.25 -13.90
CA GLY A 515 -14.09 33.02 -15.07
C GLY A 515 -14.71 31.62 -15.04
N GLY A 516 -16.00 31.51 -15.34
CA GLY A 516 -16.73 30.23 -15.30
C GLY A 516 -17.23 29.85 -13.90
N MET A 517 -17.12 28.58 -13.55
CA MET A 517 -17.66 27.98 -12.31
C MET A 517 -16.68 28.03 -11.13
N HIS A 518 -15.42 28.41 -11.36
CA HIS A 518 -14.34 28.21 -10.42
C HIS A 518 -14.13 29.38 -9.46
N ASP A 519 -13.92 29.07 -8.19
CA ASP A 519 -13.60 30.03 -7.14
C ASP A 519 -12.14 30.51 -7.26
N PRO A 520 -11.88 31.80 -7.60
CA PRO A 520 -10.53 32.33 -7.76
C PRO A 520 -9.76 32.47 -6.43
N THR A 521 -10.39 32.21 -5.28
CA THR A 521 -9.71 32.13 -3.98
C THR A 521 -9.16 30.73 -3.68
N SER A 522 -9.62 29.70 -4.41
CA SER A 522 -9.11 28.33 -4.32
C SER A 522 -7.81 28.13 -5.10
N ILE A 523 -6.98 27.15 -4.71
CA ILE A 523 -5.72 26.82 -5.39
C ILE A 523 -5.98 26.48 -6.87
N THR A 524 -6.91 25.56 -7.13
CA THR A 524 -7.25 25.12 -8.50
C THR A 524 -8.00 26.18 -9.28
N GLY A 525 -8.97 26.89 -8.70
CA GLY A 525 -9.70 27.93 -9.41
C GLY A 525 -8.87 29.17 -9.74
N SER A 526 -7.80 29.43 -8.97
CA SER A 526 -6.77 30.43 -9.32
C SER A 526 -5.69 29.89 -10.28
N HIS A 527 -5.74 28.63 -10.70
CA HIS A 527 -4.71 27.99 -11.53
C HIS A 527 -3.31 28.09 -10.88
N SER A 528 -3.27 27.95 -9.55
CA SER A 528 -2.04 27.97 -8.75
C SER A 528 -1.29 26.64 -8.73
N ASP A 529 -1.86 25.61 -9.34
CA ASP A 529 -1.48 24.19 -9.32
C ASP A 529 -1.36 23.58 -10.73
N HIS A 530 -1.97 24.17 -11.76
CA HIS A 530 -1.78 23.78 -13.15
C HIS A 530 -1.68 24.98 -14.09
N LEU A 531 -0.90 24.83 -15.16
CA LEU A 531 -1.03 25.64 -16.35
C LEU A 531 -2.27 25.18 -17.11
N HIS A 532 -3.25 26.05 -17.27
CA HIS A 532 -4.34 25.83 -18.23
C HIS A 532 -3.97 26.45 -19.58
N VAL A 533 -4.09 25.67 -20.64
CA VAL A 533 -3.95 26.13 -22.03
C VAL A 533 -5.24 25.88 -22.81
N THR A 534 -5.66 26.87 -23.60
CA THR A 534 -6.69 26.70 -24.63
C THR A 534 -6.09 27.00 -26.00
N VAL A 535 -6.42 26.17 -27.00
CA VAL A 535 -6.11 26.41 -28.42
C VAL A 535 -7.29 27.04 -29.14
N LYS A 536 -7.00 27.91 -30.12
CA LYS A 536 -8.04 28.55 -30.96
C LYS A 536 -8.85 27.51 -31.74
N ALA A 537 -10.09 27.84 -32.08
CA ALA A 537 -10.88 27.13 -33.10
C ALA A 537 -10.33 27.41 -34.50
N GLY A 538 -10.69 26.57 -35.47
CA GLY A 538 -10.17 26.44 -36.85
C GLY A 538 -9.82 27.74 -37.55
#